data_AF-T0ZLZ8-F1
#
_entry.id   AF-T0ZLZ8-F1
#
_cell.length_a   1.000
_cell.length_b   1.000
_cell.length_c   1.000
_cell.angle_alpha   90.00
_cell.angle_beta   90.00
_cell.angle_gamma   90.00
#
_symmetry.space_group_name_H-M   'P 1'
#
loop_
_entity.id
_entity.type
_entity.pdbx_description
1 polymer ?
#
loop_
_entity_poly.entity_id
_entity_poly.type
_entity_poly.pdbx_seq_one_letter_code
_entity_poly.pdbx_strand_id
1 'polypeptide(L)'
;PASELAALYSERWEFESALDELKTHQRGPRVVLRSKLADGVYQEAWGMLCVHYAIRALLCQAAYRSDGDPDRVSFTRTMRAARRSPRRSAETPVRLAAAVFHATTEILQELLPQRRFRANLRVVRRKLPSFGVKRSEHRLWPLPTPPIIQAIRILSLP
;
A
#
# COMPACT_ATOMS: atom_id res chain seq x y z
N PRO A 1 -4.20 -22.78 -11.94
CA PRO A 1 -4.22 -22.44 -10.50
C PRO A 1 -2.85 -22.12 -9.89
N ALA A 2 -1.84 -23.00 -10.05
CA ALA A 2 -0.55 -22.82 -9.38
C ALA A 2 0.22 -21.55 -9.83
N SER A 3 0.15 -21.18 -11.12
CA SER A 3 0.76 -19.96 -11.68
C SER A 3 0.13 -18.68 -11.15
N GLU A 4 -1.20 -18.68 -11.03
CA GLU A 4 -1.97 -17.58 -10.47
C GLU A 4 -1.66 -17.39 -8.97
N LEU A 5 -1.62 -18.49 -8.21
CA LEU A 5 -1.23 -18.44 -6.80
C LEU A 5 0.20 -17.91 -6.61
N ALA A 6 1.12 -18.33 -7.47
CA ALA A 6 2.51 -17.87 -7.46
C ALA A 6 2.61 -16.35 -7.71
N ALA A 7 1.80 -15.83 -8.64
CA ALA A 7 1.70 -14.39 -8.89
C ALA A 7 1.08 -13.64 -7.69
N LEU A 8 -0.03 -14.13 -7.12
CA LEU A 8 -0.66 -13.50 -5.94
C LEU A 8 0.24 -13.52 -4.70
N TYR A 9 1.09 -14.55 -4.56
CA TYR A 9 2.00 -14.63 -3.43
C TYR A 9 3.05 -13.51 -3.44
N SER A 10 3.45 -12.99 -4.60
CA SER A 10 4.34 -11.82 -4.66
C SER A 10 3.66 -10.56 -4.16
N GLU A 11 2.36 -10.42 -4.43
CA GLU A 11 1.52 -9.30 -3.98
C GLU A 11 1.23 -9.35 -2.47
N ARG A 12 1.52 -10.47 -1.78
CA ARG A 12 1.31 -10.57 -0.32
C ARG A 12 2.05 -9.48 0.45
N TRP A 13 3.22 -9.04 -0.03
CA TRP A 13 3.99 -7.96 0.61
C TRP A 13 3.29 -6.60 0.52
N GLU A 14 2.30 -6.42 -0.37
CA GLU A 14 1.50 -5.20 -0.43
C GLU A 14 0.67 -4.98 0.83
N PHE A 15 0.35 -6.05 1.55
CA PHE A 15 -0.28 -5.94 2.87
C PHE A 15 0.61 -5.18 3.87
N GLU A 16 1.94 -5.32 3.80
CA GLU A 16 2.84 -4.57 4.68
C GLU A 16 2.83 -3.07 4.36
N SER A 17 2.68 -2.71 3.08
CA SER A 17 2.48 -1.32 2.68
C SER A 17 1.18 -0.77 3.26
N ALA A 18 0.08 -1.51 3.22
CA ALA A 18 -1.18 -1.10 3.87
C ALA A 18 -1.02 -0.92 5.40
N LEU A 19 -0.26 -1.80 6.06
CA LEU A 19 0.04 -1.66 7.49
C LEU A 19 0.89 -0.42 7.79
N ASP A 20 1.87 -0.10 6.94
CA ASP A 20 2.68 1.12 7.09
C ASP A 20 1.86 2.39 6.84
N GLU A 21 1.02 2.38 5.80
CA GLU A 21 0.05 3.45 5.53
C GLU A 21 -0.84 3.71 6.75
N LEU A 22 -1.37 2.68 7.39
CA LEU A 22 -2.22 2.82 8.57
C LEU A 22 -1.44 3.29 9.81
N LYS A 23 -0.35 2.60 10.16
CA LYS A 23 0.37 2.78 11.44
C LYS A 23 1.29 3.99 11.45
N THR A 24 1.91 4.30 10.32
CA THR A 24 2.94 5.32 10.19
C THR A 24 2.36 6.59 9.59
N HIS A 25 1.69 6.49 8.44
CA HIS A 25 1.27 7.68 7.68
C HIS A 25 -0.07 8.26 8.12
N GLN A 26 -1.09 7.42 8.26
CA GLN A 26 -2.44 7.87 8.61
C GLN A 26 -2.56 8.19 10.09
N ARG A 27 -2.15 7.26 10.96
CA ARG A 27 -2.16 7.46 12.41
C ARG A 27 -1.15 8.53 12.82
N GLY A 28 0.01 8.57 12.17
CA GLY A 28 1.10 9.48 12.50
C GLY A 28 1.89 9.03 13.75
N PRO A 29 3.08 9.63 13.95
CA PRO A 29 3.89 9.34 15.13
C PRO A 29 3.19 9.85 16.40
N ARG A 30 3.26 9.06 17.48
CA ARG A 30 2.80 9.41 18.84
C ARG A 30 1.29 9.52 19.07
N VAL A 31 0.45 9.21 18.08
CA VAL A 31 -1.00 9.12 18.31
C VAL A 31 -1.31 7.82 19.06
N VAL A 32 -1.90 7.97 20.24
CA VAL A 32 -2.44 6.89 21.07
C VAL A 32 -3.97 6.92 21.01
N LEU A 33 -4.59 5.75 21.12
CA LEU A 33 -6.04 5.63 21.29
C LEU A 33 -6.42 6.30 22.61
N ARG A 34 -7.47 7.12 22.58
CA ARG A 34 -7.79 8.07 23.66
C ARG A 34 -8.73 7.49 24.71
N SER A 35 -9.61 6.60 24.30
CA SER A 35 -10.58 5.93 25.15
C SER A 35 -9.88 5.07 26.18
N LYS A 36 -10.41 5.11 27.41
CA LYS A 36 -10.02 4.24 28.52
C LYS A 36 -10.95 3.03 28.68
N LEU A 37 -11.99 2.94 27.85
CA LEU A 37 -12.95 1.83 27.81
C LEU A 37 -12.67 0.95 26.60
N ALA A 38 -12.76 -0.38 26.77
CA ALA A 38 -12.50 -1.35 25.71
C ALA A 38 -13.33 -1.08 24.44
N ASP A 39 -14.63 -0.85 24.59
CA ASP A 39 -15.53 -0.57 23.45
C ASP A 39 -15.15 0.72 22.71
N GLY A 40 -14.77 1.77 23.43
CA GLY A 40 -14.31 3.01 22.82
C GLY A 40 -12.96 2.85 22.10
N VAL A 41 -12.08 1.98 22.61
CA VAL A 41 -10.82 1.63 21.93
C VAL A 41 -11.13 0.91 20.60
N TYR A 42 -12.06 -0.03 20.60
CA TYR A 42 -12.52 -0.67 19.36
C TYR A 42 -13.14 0.34 18.40
N GLN A 43 -13.98 1.26 18.90
CA GLN A 43 -14.59 2.30 18.07
C GLN A 43 -13.55 3.19 17.39
N GLU A 44 -12.51 3.62 18.11
CA GLU A 44 -11.42 4.41 17.53
C GLU A 44 -10.63 3.61 16.49
N ALA A 45 -10.35 2.33 16.76
CA ALA A 45 -9.69 1.45 15.81
C ALA A 45 -10.51 1.28 14.52
N TRP A 46 -11.82 1.05 14.65
CA TRP A 46 -12.74 0.99 13.52
C TRP A 46 -12.81 2.30 12.75
N GLY A 47 -12.85 3.44 13.45
CA GLY A 47 -12.81 4.76 12.81
C GLY A 47 -11.55 4.94 11.95
N MET A 48 -10.38 4.52 12.43
CA MET A 48 -9.15 4.54 11.64
C MET A 48 -9.24 3.62 10.41
N LEU A 49 -9.76 2.40 10.56
CA LEU A 49 -9.92 1.46 9.45
C LEU A 49 -10.90 1.99 8.39
N CYS A 50 -12.02 2.60 8.80
CA CYS A 50 -12.98 3.22 7.88
C CYS A 50 -12.35 4.36 7.09
N VAL A 51 -11.58 5.24 7.75
CA VAL A 51 -10.86 6.32 7.05
C VAL A 51 -9.82 5.75 6.09
N HIS A 52 -9.08 4.71 6.49
CA HIS A 52 -8.09 4.06 5.64
C HIS A 52 -8.76 3.50 4.37
N TYR A 53 -9.85 2.76 4.55
CA TYR A 53 -10.64 2.20 3.48
C TYR A 53 -11.16 3.27 2.52
N ALA A 54 -11.72 4.38 3.04
CA ALA A 54 -12.23 5.47 2.20
C ALA A 54 -11.12 6.12 1.34
N ILE A 55 -9.93 6.32 1.90
CA ILE A 55 -8.77 6.83 1.15
C ILE A 55 -8.31 5.83 0.09
N ARG A 56 -8.20 4.54 0.43
CA ARG A 56 -7.84 3.49 -0.54
C ARG A 56 -8.89 3.36 -1.65
N ALA A 57 -10.18 3.50 -1.34
CA ALA A 57 -11.25 3.46 -2.32
C ALA A 57 -11.16 4.64 -3.30
N LEU A 58 -10.94 5.87 -2.80
CA LEU A 58 -10.71 7.05 -3.65
C LEU A 58 -9.50 6.84 -4.58
N LEU A 59 -8.41 6.31 -4.02
CA LEU A 59 -7.18 6.00 -4.75
C LEU A 59 -7.43 4.96 -5.86
N CYS A 60 -8.04 3.82 -5.54
CA CYS A 60 -8.33 2.77 -6.51
C CYS A 60 -9.29 3.26 -7.60
N GLN A 61 -10.30 4.06 -7.23
CA GLN A 61 -11.23 4.64 -8.18
C GLN A 61 -10.53 5.64 -9.12
N ALA A 62 -9.61 6.45 -8.60
CA ALA A 62 -8.81 7.36 -9.40
C ALA A 62 -7.95 6.60 -10.42
N ALA A 63 -7.24 5.57 -9.97
CA ALA A 63 -6.40 4.73 -10.82
C ALA A 63 -7.22 4.03 -11.91
N TYR A 64 -8.36 3.42 -11.54
CA TYR A 64 -9.25 2.74 -12.48
C TYR A 64 -9.78 3.68 -13.57
N ARG A 65 -10.14 4.92 -13.22
CA ARG A 65 -10.63 5.92 -14.19
C ARG A 65 -9.54 6.37 -15.18
N SER A 66 -8.27 6.24 -14.83
CA SER A 66 -7.15 6.58 -15.69
C SER A 66 -6.49 5.39 -16.38
N ASP A 67 -7.11 4.20 -16.30
CA ASP A 67 -6.51 2.92 -16.75
C ASP A 67 -5.09 2.71 -16.17
N GLY A 68 -4.91 3.14 -14.92
CA GLY A 68 -3.64 3.12 -14.21
C GLY A 68 -3.60 2.05 -13.14
N ASP A 69 -2.39 1.61 -12.80
CA ASP A 69 -2.13 0.71 -11.69
C ASP A 69 -2.34 1.44 -10.34
N PRO A 70 -3.26 0.99 -9.46
CA PRO A 70 -3.47 1.56 -8.13
C PRO A 70 -2.21 1.66 -7.28
N ASP A 71 -1.26 0.74 -7.43
CA ASP A 71 -0.03 0.73 -6.64
C ASP A 71 0.95 1.85 -7.03
N ARG A 72 0.71 2.49 -8.17
CA ARG A 72 1.42 3.71 -8.58
C ARG A 72 0.84 4.97 -7.95
N VAL A 73 -0.29 4.90 -7.29
CA VAL A 73 -0.91 6.07 -6.67
C VAL A 73 -0.46 6.20 -5.23
N SER A 74 0.02 7.39 -4.84
CA SER A 74 0.49 7.61 -3.47
C SER A 74 -0.68 7.71 -2.47
N PHE A 75 -0.72 6.81 -1.48
CA PHE A 75 -1.66 6.90 -0.36
C PHE A 75 -1.54 8.22 0.40
N THR A 76 -0.32 8.64 0.73
CA THR A 76 -0.08 9.88 1.49
C THR A 76 -0.54 11.12 0.71
N ARG A 77 -0.35 11.15 -0.61
CA ARG A 77 -0.86 12.24 -1.47
C ARG A 77 -2.39 12.23 -1.49
N THR A 78 -3.00 11.06 -1.68
CA THR A 78 -4.46 10.87 -1.63
C THR A 78 -5.05 11.36 -0.32
N MET A 79 -4.45 10.97 0.82
CA MET A 79 -4.88 11.43 2.13
C MET A 79 -4.78 12.96 2.28
N ARG A 80 -3.71 13.59 1.76
CA ARG A 80 -3.53 15.04 1.79
C ARG A 80 -4.56 15.77 0.91
N ALA A 81 -4.85 15.23 -0.27
CA ALA A 81 -5.89 15.75 -1.17
C ALA A 81 -7.29 15.67 -0.53
N ALA A 82 -7.63 14.52 0.06
CA ALA A 82 -8.88 14.34 0.79
C ALA A 82 -9.00 15.32 1.98
N ARG A 83 -7.92 15.54 2.75
CA ARG A 83 -7.91 16.49 3.87
C ARG A 83 -8.06 17.96 3.45
N ARG A 84 -7.63 18.33 2.24
CA ARG A 84 -7.80 19.70 1.71
C ARG A 84 -9.20 19.97 1.20
N SER A 85 -10.00 18.94 0.96
CA SER A 85 -11.40 19.12 0.56
C SER A 85 -12.17 19.81 1.68
N PRO A 86 -12.81 20.98 1.43
CA PRO A 86 -13.60 21.66 2.45
C PRO A 86 -14.69 20.73 2.98
N ARG A 87 -14.95 20.73 4.30
CA ARG A 87 -16.04 19.94 4.90
C ARG A 87 -17.39 20.20 4.22
N ARG A 88 -17.63 21.46 3.82
CA ARG A 88 -18.82 21.89 3.09
C ARG A 88 -19.01 21.20 1.74
N SER A 89 -17.97 20.59 1.20
CA SER A 89 -18.07 19.83 -0.06
C SER A 89 -18.97 18.61 0.07
N ALA A 90 -19.14 18.07 1.28
CA ALA A 90 -20.03 16.94 1.52
C ALA A 90 -21.51 17.34 1.75
N GLU A 91 -21.84 18.64 1.71
CA GLU A 91 -23.22 19.11 1.97
C GLU A 91 -24.18 18.79 0.82
N THR A 92 -23.68 18.73 -0.43
CA THR A 92 -24.50 18.37 -1.59
C THR A 92 -23.76 17.37 -2.50
N PRO A 93 -24.49 16.50 -3.22
CA PRO A 93 -23.88 15.53 -4.13
C PRO A 93 -23.00 16.18 -5.20
N VAL A 94 -23.41 17.35 -5.72
CA VAL A 94 -22.68 18.09 -6.75
C VAL A 94 -21.34 18.61 -6.22
N ARG A 95 -21.32 19.20 -5.02
CA ARG A 95 -20.08 19.70 -4.42
C ARG A 95 -19.16 18.55 -4.03
N LEU A 96 -19.72 17.42 -3.61
CA LEU A 96 -18.95 16.22 -3.30
C LEU A 96 -18.30 15.66 -4.56
N ALA A 97 -19.05 15.56 -5.65
CA ALA A 97 -18.53 15.12 -6.94
C ALA A 97 -17.41 16.04 -7.43
N ALA A 98 -17.57 17.37 -7.31
CA ALA A 98 -16.52 18.32 -7.66
C ALA A 98 -15.26 18.15 -6.79
N ALA A 99 -15.40 17.99 -5.47
CA ALA A 99 -14.28 17.77 -4.58
C ALA A 99 -13.54 16.45 -4.87
N VAL A 100 -14.30 15.37 -5.14
CA VAL A 100 -13.73 14.08 -5.56
C VAL A 100 -12.99 14.24 -6.89
N PHE A 101 -13.57 14.94 -7.86
CA PHE A 101 -12.92 15.21 -9.14
C PHE A 101 -11.60 15.96 -8.95
N HIS A 102 -11.60 17.07 -8.21
CA HIS A 102 -10.38 17.82 -7.91
C HIS A 102 -9.32 16.97 -7.21
N ALA A 103 -9.72 16.19 -6.19
CA ALA A 103 -8.81 15.27 -5.51
C ALA A 103 -8.23 14.24 -6.49
N THR A 104 -9.07 13.60 -7.31
CA THR A 104 -8.63 12.63 -8.33
C THR A 104 -7.63 13.25 -9.30
N THR A 105 -7.93 14.42 -9.87
CA THR A 105 -7.02 15.10 -10.82
C THR A 105 -5.67 15.38 -10.18
N GLU A 106 -5.66 15.87 -8.95
CA GLU A 106 -4.43 16.17 -8.23
C GLU A 106 -3.62 14.92 -7.88
N ILE A 107 -4.28 13.84 -7.48
CA ILE A 107 -3.63 12.58 -7.15
C ILE A 107 -2.93 11.99 -8.38
N LEU A 108 -3.56 12.10 -9.56
CA LEU A 108 -3.05 11.55 -10.82
C LEU A 108 -1.93 12.39 -11.45
N GLN A 109 -1.72 13.64 -11.03
CA GLN A 109 -0.63 14.49 -11.54
C GLN A 109 0.77 13.94 -11.24
N GLU A 110 0.92 13.17 -10.16
CA GLU A 110 2.22 12.64 -9.74
C GLU A 110 2.07 11.19 -9.30
N LEU A 111 2.29 10.29 -10.25
CA LEU A 111 2.34 8.86 -9.99
C LEU A 111 3.71 8.46 -9.45
N LEU A 112 3.72 7.51 -8.53
CA LEU A 112 4.92 6.84 -8.08
C LEU A 112 5.61 6.15 -9.29
N PRO A 113 6.95 6.04 -9.25
CA PRO A 113 7.68 5.26 -10.24
C PRO A 113 7.21 3.82 -10.21
N GLN A 114 7.34 3.13 -11.34
CA GLN A 114 7.00 1.72 -11.40
C GLN A 114 7.78 0.93 -10.35
N ARG A 115 7.06 0.12 -9.58
CA ARG A 115 7.64 -0.58 -8.45
C ARG A 115 8.61 -1.63 -8.96
N ARG A 116 9.85 -1.57 -8.46
CA ARG A 116 10.89 -2.53 -8.84
C ARG A 116 10.56 -3.90 -8.26
N PHE A 117 10.82 -4.95 -9.03
CA PHE A 117 10.77 -6.30 -8.50
C PHE A 117 11.73 -6.44 -7.32
N ARG A 118 11.22 -6.93 -6.19
CA ARG A 118 12.01 -7.09 -4.97
C ARG A 118 12.58 -8.49 -4.91
N ALA A 119 13.91 -8.60 -4.83
CA ALA A 119 14.60 -9.81 -4.41
C ALA A 119 15.41 -9.50 -3.17
N ASN A 120 15.18 -10.26 -2.10
CA ASN A 120 15.99 -10.19 -0.89
C ASN A 120 16.75 -11.49 -0.73
N LEU A 121 18.06 -11.37 -0.58
CA LEU A 121 18.91 -12.51 -0.24
C LEU A 121 18.50 -13.10 1.11
N ARG A 122 18.56 -14.43 1.20
CA ARG A 122 18.28 -15.19 2.41
C ARG A 122 19.45 -15.13 3.40
N VAL A 123 19.84 -13.92 3.79
CA VAL A 123 20.98 -13.62 4.66
C VAL A 123 20.60 -12.56 5.70
N VAL A 124 21.22 -12.66 6.88
CA VAL A 124 20.88 -11.86 8.06
C VAL A 124 22.12 -11.13 8.59
N ARG A 125 21.93 -9.99 9.27
CA ARG A 125 23.07 -9.25 9.86
C ARG A 125 23.76 -10.03 10.99
N ARG A 126 23.00 -10.81 11.77
CA ARG A 126 23.49 -11.69 12.84
C ARG A 126 23.22 -13.14 12.46
N LYS A 127 24.22 -14.03 12.54
CA LYS A 127 24.11 -15.44 12.15
C LYS A 127 22.92 -16.13 12.85
N LEU A 128 22.13 -16.86 12.06
CA LEU A 128 21.07 -17.78 12.51
C LEU A 128 21.30 -19.18 11.89
N PRO A 129 20.73 -20.25 12.44
CA PRO A 129 20.96 -21.62 11.95
C PRO A 129 20.65 -21.80 10.46
N SER A 130 19.52 -21.27 9.99
CA SER A 130 19.02 -21.43 8.62
C SER A 130 19.38 -20.28 7.67
N PHE A 131 20.16 -19.29 8.12
CA PHE A 131 20.49 -18.11 7.32
C PHE A 131 21.99 -17.80 7.37
N GLY A 132 22.56 -17.40 6.22
CA GLY A 132 23.93 -16.90 6.14
C GLY A 132 24.09 -15.51 6.76
N VAL A 133 25.32 -15.11 7.07
CA VAL A 133 25.61 -13.72 7.49
C VAL A 133 25.68 -12.81 6.26
N LYS A 134 25.15 -11.60 6.37
CA LYS A 134 25.18 -10.59 5.31
C LYS A 134 26.62 -10.08 5.09
N ARG A 135 27.13 -10.21 3.86
CA ARG A 135 28.48 -9.80 3.42
C ARG A 135 28.42 -8.58 2.49
N SER A 136 29.58 -8.05 2.12
CA SER A 136 29.72 -6.91 1.19
C SER A 136 29.17 -7.23 -0.21
N GLU A 137 29.44 -8.44 -0.73
CA GLU A 137 28.93 -8.91 -2.03
C GLU A 137 27.40 -8.90 -2.12
N HIS A 138 26.70 -9.13 -1.00
CA HIS A 138 25.24 -9.08 -0.91
C HIS A 138 24.67 -7.65 -1.02
N ARG A 139 25.49 -6.60 -1.06
CA ARG A 139 25.02 -5.22 -1.22
C ARG A 139 24.71 -4.86 -2.68
N LEU A 140 25.35 -5.53 -3.63
CA LEU A 140 25.21 -5.30 -5.08
C LEU A 140 24.42 -6.41 -5.76
N TRP A 141 23.50 -7.05 -5.03
CA TRP A 141 22.71 -8.15 -5.58
C TRP A 141 21.85 -7.65 -6.76
N PRO A 142 21.87 -8.35 -7.90
CA PRO A 142 21.14 -7.91 -9.08
C PRO A 142 19.63 -7.85 -8.81
N LEU A 143 18.99 -6.81 -9.32
CA LEU A 143 17.54 -6.72 -9.31
C LEU A 143 16.98 -7.67 -10.38
N PRO A 144 15.98 -8.50 -10.05
CA PRO A 144 15.31 -9.31 -11.05
C PRO A 144 14.67 -8.38 -12.09
N THR A 145 14.91 -8.69 -13.36
CA THR A 145 14.31 -8.02 -14.52
C THR A 145 13.07 -8.74 -15.08
N PRO A 146 12.96 -10.08 -15.07
CA PRO A 146 11.76 -10.70 -15.59
C PRO A 146 10.59 -10.59 -14.58
N PRO A 147 9.34 -10.53 -15.07
CA PRO A 147 8.15 -10.66 -14.24
C PRO A 147 8.18 -11.94 -13.40
N ILE A 148 7.58 -11.89 -12.20
CA ILE A 148 7.58 -13.01 -11.24
C ILE A 148 7.03 -14.31 -11.84
N ILE A 149 6.04 -14.21 -12.72
CA ILE A 149 5.42 -15.37 -13.38
C ILE A 149 6.39 -16.11 -14.30
N GLN A 150 7.39 -15.41 -14.85
CA GLN A 150 8.46 -16.00 -15.65
C GLN A 150 9.63 -16.48 -14.77
N ALA A 151 9.75 -15.95 -13.55
CA ALA A 151 10.80 -16.32 -12.60
C ALA A 151 10.46 -17.59 -11.78
N ILE A 152 9.18 -17.98 -11.70
CA ILE A 152 8.73 -19.14 -10.92
C ILE A 152 8.52 -20.34 -11.83
N ARG A 153 9.30 -21.40 -11.62
CA ARG A 153 9.09 -22.71 -12.25
C ARG A 153 8.23 -23.58 -11.34
N ILE A 154 7.01 -23.89 -11.78
CA ILE A 154 6.12 -24.80 -11.06
C ILE A 154 6.49 -26.24 -11.42
N LEU A 155 6.97 -26.98 -10.44
CA LEU A 155 7.17 -28.42 -10.57
C LEU A 155 5.83 -29.09 -10.30
N SER A 156 5.11 -29.44 -11.36
CA SER A 156 4.00 -30.38 -11.27
C SER A 156 4.58 -31.79 -11.39
N LEU A 157 4.18 -32.70 -10.49
CA LEU A 157 4.38 -34.13 -10.74
C LEU A 157 3.50 -34.53 -11.93
N PRO A 158 3.97 -35.44 -12.80
CA PRO A 158 3.24 -35.91 -13.96
C PRO A 158 1.91 -36.58 -13.59
#